data_AF-A0AAV8WJV6-F1
#
_entry.id   AF-A0AAV8WJV6-F1
#
_cell.length_a   1.000
_cell.length_b   1.000
_cell.length_c   1.000
_cell.angle_alpha   90.00
_cell.angle_beta   90.00
_cell.angle_gamma   90.00
#
_symmetry.space_group_name_H-M   'P 1'
#
loop_
_entity.id
_entity.type
_entity.pdbx_description
1 polymer ?
#
loop_
_entity_poly.entity_id
_entity_poly.type
_entity_poly.pdbx_seq_one_letter_code
_entity_poly.pdbx_strand_id
1 'polypeptide(L)'
;MKTREDEPCRLCLKTFCDQNYEEMGEITKEILDVLLLKNLDITKESAMCRSCAENLEKSFEFKATCLYTEDYIVPFLRSKKETKLDLRKVYMNQKKNLRSVDISRDQKICRLCLDLVTSECFTSLSEIKNDMLKKHMPELVSNCYSLSNINN
;
A
#
# COMPACT_ATOMS: atom_id res chain seq x y z
N MET A 1 20.17 33.77 15.26
CA MET A 1 18.85 33.20 14.91
C MET A 1 19.08 32.32 13.69
N LYS A 2 19.01 31.00 13.80
CA LYS A 2 18.97 30.13 12.61
C LYS A 2 17.59 30.30 12.00
N THR A 3 17.50 30.87 10.81
CA THR A 3 16.26 30.81 10.03
C THR A 3 16.10 29.35 9.58
N ARG A 4 14.91 28.75 9.69
CA ARG A 4 14.61 27.35 9.34
C ARG A 4 14.68 27.07 7.82
N GLU A 5 15.19 28.04 7.06
CA GLU A 5 15.12 28.17 5.61
C GLU A 5 16.13 27.27 4.87
N ASP A 6 17.06 26.64 5.62
CA ASP A 6 18.11 25.76 5.10
C ASP A 6 17.96 24.28 5.51
N GLU A 7 16.89 23.90 6.25
CA GLU A 7 16.73 22.50 6.66
C GLU A 7 16.19 21.64 5.50
N PRO A 8 16.93 20.60 5.07
CA PRO A 8 16.48 19.74 3.98
C PRO A 8 15.30 18.88 4.43
N CYS A 9 14.41 18.55 3.50
CA CYS A 9 13.32 17.62 3.75
C CYS A 9 13.87 16.29 4.27
N ARG A 10 13.32 15.78 5.38
CA ARG A 10 13.85 14.58 6.02
C ARG A 10 13.77 13.30 5.17
N LEU A 11 12.79 13.23 4.26
CA LEU A 11 12.58 12.05 3.41
C LEU A 11 13.40 12.08 2.12
N CYS A 12 13.41 13.20 1.40
CA CYS A 12 14.09 13.29 0.10
C CYS A 12 15.44 14.01 0.12
N LEU A 13 15.81 14.59 1.27
CA LEU A 13 17.06 15.35 1.49
C LEU A 13 17.23 16.58 0.60
N LYS A 14 16.17 17.01 -0.10
CA LYS A 14 16.16 18.23 -0.90
C LYS A 14 15.81 19.44 -0.02
N THR A 15 16.51 20.55 -0.23
CA THR A 15 16.15 21.85 0.34
C THR A 15 14.89 22.39 -0.35
N PHE A 16 14.10 23.19 0.38
CA PHE A 16 12.90 23.82 -0.14
C PHE A 16 12.90 25.30 0.28
N CYS A 17 12.49 26.20 -0.62
CA CYS A 17 12.36 27.62 -0.27
C CYS A 17 11.04 27.83 0.50
N ASP A 18 11.16 27.97 1.82
CA ASP A 18 10.33 28.64 2.85
C ASP A 18 8.83 28.51 2.97
N GLN A 19 8.09 27.89 2.06
CA GLN A 19 6.62 27.86 2.20
C GLN A 19 5.94 26.52 1.87
N ASN A 20 6.71 25.48 1.55
CA ASN A 20 6.15 24.19 1.14
C ASN A 20 6.60 23.03 2.04
N TYR A 21 6.59 23.25 3.36
CA TYR A 21 6.93 22.21 4.32
C TYR A 21 5.88 22.04 5.41
N GLU A 22 5.80 20.81 5.90
CA GLU A 22 4.97 20.39 7.02
C GLU A 22 5.90 19.94 8.15
N GLU A 23 5.59 20.37 9.37
CA GLU A 23 6.28 19.90 10.56
C GLU A 23 5.89 18.44 10.83
N MET A 24 6.88 17.59 11.10
CA MET A 24 6.64 16.17 11.37
C MET A 24 6.05 15.98 12.77
N GLY A 25 4.72 16.04 12.86
CA GLY A 25 3.97 15.77 14.08
C GLY A 25 3.92 14.29 14.47
N GLU A 26 3.26 13.99 15.59
CA GLU A 26 3.11 12.61 16.09
C GLU A 26 2.38 11.70 15.09
N ILE A 27 1.35 12.20 14.41
CA ILE A 27 0.62 11.45 13.36
C ILE A 27 1.56 11.02 12.23
N THR A 28 2.46 11.92 11.81
CA THR A 28 3.46 11.60 10.76
C THR A 28 4.39 10.49 11.22
N LYS A 29 4.79 10.48 12.50
CA LYS A 29 5.63 9.41 13.07
C LYS A 29 4.89 8.08 13.11
N GLU A 30 3.62 8.08 13.53
CA GLU A 30 2.78 6.88 13.52
C GLU A 30 2.63 6.30 12.11
N ILE A 31 2.41 7.16 11.10
CA ILE A 31 2.35 6.73 9.69
C ILE A 31 3.67 6.12 9.24
N LEU A 32 4.80 6.74 9.57
CA LEU A 32 6.13 6.21 9.24
C LEU A 32 6.39 4.86 9.90
N ASP A 33 5.92 4.68 11.14
CA ASP A 33 5.98 3.40 11.85
C ASP A 33 5.14 2.32 11.17
N VAL A 34 3.91 2.65 10.76
CA VAL A 34 3.03 1.75 10.00
C VAL A 34 3.66 1.36 8.67
N LEU A 35 4.32 2.30 7.99
CA LEU A 35 5.03 2.07 6.73
C LEU A 35 6.41 1.40 6.90
N LEU A 36 6.81 1.11 8.15
CA LEU A 36 8.09 0.50 8.50
C LEU A 36 9.30 1.33 8.03
N LEU A 37 9.18 2.66 8.06
CA LEU A 37 10.22 3.63 7.72
C LEU A 37 11.01 4.07 8.97
N LYS A 38 11.36 3.10 9.84
CA LYS A 38 11.82 3.31 11.24
C LYS A 38 13.23 3.88 11.42
N ASN A 39 13.98 4.12 10.34
CA ASN A 39 15.37 4.58 10.40
C ASN A 39 15.52 6.08 10.10
N LEU A 40 14.43 6.83 10.19
CA LEU A 40 14.50 8.27 10.16
C LEU A 40 14.76 8.69 11.61
N ASP A 41 15.96 9.18 11.93
CA ASP A 41 16.16 9.90 13.21
C ASP A 41 15.33 11.19 13.09
N ILE A 42 14.04 11.11 13.42
CA ILE A 42 13.10 12.23 13.40
C ILE A 42 13.38 13.01 14.68
N THR A 43 14.32 13.93 14.60
CA THR A 43 14.51 14.93 15.65
C THR A 43 13.23 15.75 15.80
N LYS A 44 12.97 16.28 17.01
CA LYS A 44 11.73 17.00 17.36
C LYS A 44 11.38 18.18 16.43
N GLU A 45 12.32 18.64 15.61
CA GLU A 45 12.17 19.80 14.72
C GLU A 45 12.34 19.47 13.22
N SER A 46 12.26 18.21 12.80
CA SER A 46 12.47 17.86 11.39
C SER A 46 11.32 18.29 10.48
N ALA A 47 11.66 18.95 9.37
CA ALA A 47 10.72 19.37 8.34
C ALA A 47 10.58 18.34 7.20
N MET A 48 9.38 18.23 6.64
CA MET A 48 9.06 17.42 5.47
C MET A 48 8.48 18.31 4.37
N CYS A 49 8.98 18.21 3.15
CA CYS A 49 8.38 18.97 2.05
C CYS A 49 7.01 18.39 1.67
N ARG A 50 6.11 19.23 1.15
CA ARG A 50 4.73 18.87 0.78
C ARG A 50 4.65 17.65 -0.15
N SER A 51 5.51 17.54 -1.15
CA SER A 51 5.53 16.38 -2.05
C SER A 51 5.85 15.07 -1.30
N CYS A 52 6.71 15.12 -0.28
CA CYS A 52 6.99 13.98 0.57
C CYS A 52 5.81 13.67 1.50
N ALA A 53 5.11 14.69 2.01
CA ALA A 53 3.88 14.52 2.80
C ALA A 53 2.77 13.82 1.99
N GLU A 54 2.47 14.32 0.80
CA GLU A 54 1.46 13.74 -0.10
C GLU A 54 1.81 12.30 -0.51
N ASN A 55 3.09 12.01 -0.76
CA ASN A 55 3.53 10.65 -1.06
C ASN A 55 3.46 9.72 0.15
N LEU A 56 3.71 10.25 1.35
CA LEU A 56 3.60 9.50 2.60
C LEU A 56 2.14 9.11 2.86
N GLU A 57 1.21 10.06 2.70
CA GLU A 57 -0.24 9.83 2.82
C GLU A 57 -0.72 8.78 1.80
N LYS A 58 -0.39 8.93 0.51
CA LYS A 58 -0.72 7.94 -0.52
C LYS A 58 -0.16 6.55 -0.22
N SER A 59 1.06 6.49 0.32
CA SER A 59 1.68 5.21 0.71
C SER A 59 0.94 4.56 1.88
N PHE A 60 0.51 5.37 2.86
CA PHE A 60 -0.30 4.92 3.99
C PHE A 60 -1.67 4.40 3.54
N GLU A 61 -2.39 5.17 2.73
CA GLU A 61 -3.68 4.78 2.16
C GLU A 61 -3.56 3.48 1.35
N PHE A 62 -2.51 3.38 0.54
CA PHE A 62 -2.23 2.15 -0.21
C PHE A 62 -2.03 0.96 0.72
N LYS A 63 -1.16 1.08 1.74
CA LYS A 63 -0.93 -0.02 2.69
C LYS A 63 -2.20 -0.39 3.46
N ALA A 64 -2.96 0.58 3.95
CA ALA A 64 -4.22 0.36 4.64
C ALA A 64 -5.24 -0.39 3.75
N THR A 65 -5.37 0.02 2.48
CA THR A 65 -6.22 -0.64 1.49
C THR A 65 -5.81 -2.10 1.28
N CYS A 66 -4.50 -2.37 1.25
CA CYS A 66 -3.99 -3.72 1.12
C CYS A 66 -4.30 -4.60 2.32
N LEU A 67 -4.14 -4.07 3.54
CA LEU A 67 -4.47 -4.80 4.77
C LEU A 67 -5.96 -5.09 4.86
N TYR A 68 -6.81 -4.11 4.57
CA TYR A 68 -8.26 -4.30 4.51
C TYR A 68 -8.67 -5.38 3.49
N THR A 69 -8.01 -5.40 2.34
CA THR A 69 -8.25 -6.41 1.30
C THR A 69 -7.84 -7.80 1.77
N GLU A 70 -6.74 -7.92 2.52
CA GLU A 70 -6.29 -9.18 3.13
C GLU A 70 -7.28 -9.69 4.19
N ASP A 71 -7.72 -8.79 5.06
CA ASP A 71 -8.70 -9.05 6.11
C ASP A 71 -10.06 -9.49 5.55
N TYR A 72 -10.34 -9.17 4.28
CA TYR A 72 -11.51 -9.66 3.58
C TYR A 72 -11.27 -11.01 2.86
N ILE A 73 -10.13 -11.17 2.20
CA ILE A 73 -9.82 -12.37 1.41
C ILE A 73 -9.61 -13.60 2.29
N VAL A 74 -8.88 -13.47 3.40
CA VAL A 74 -8.56 -14.60 4.28
C VAL A 74 -9.84 -15.25 4.86
N PRO A 75 -10.80 -14.49 5.43
CA PRO A 75 -12.06 -15.07 5.88
C PRO A 75 -12.92 -15.60 4.74
N PHE A 76 -12.92 -14.96 3.56
CA PHE A 76 -13.67 -15.46 2.40
C PHE A 76 -13.21 -16.87 2.02
N LEU A 77 -11.90 -17.08 1.85
CA LEU A 77 -11.34 -18.40 1.51
C LEU A 77 -11.67 -19.46 2.55
N ARG A 78 -11.51 -19.13 3.84
CA ARG A 78 -11.85 -20.02 4.96
C ARG A 78 -13.33 -20.39 4.96
N SER A 79 -14.22 -19.42 4.74
CA SER A 79 -15.67 -19.62 4.75
C SER A 79 -16.15 -20.51 3.59
N LYS A 80 -15.53 -20.37 2.41
CA LYS A 80 -15.86 -21.15 1.21
C LYS A 80 -15.13 -22.49 1.15
N LYS A 81 -14.22 -22.76 2.10
CA LYS A 81 -13.32 -23.92 2.09
C LYS A 81 -12.55 -24.05 0.76
N GLU A 82 -12.24 -22.91 0.14
CA GLU A 82 -11.51 -22.89 -1.13
C GLU A 82 -10.00 -23.03 -0.87
N THR A 83 -9.34 -23.92 -1.62
CA THR A 83 -7.89 -24.14 -1.52
C THR A 83 -7.09 -23.22 -2.45
N LYS A 84 -7.77 -22.56 -3.38
CA LYS A 84 -7.19 -21.63 -4.36
C LYS A 84 -7.95 -20.32 -4.33
N LEU A 85 -7.22 -19.23 -4.50
CA LEU A 85 -7.78 -17.90 -4.52
C LEU A 85 -8.31 -17.56 -5.91
N ASP A 86 -9.63 -17.46 -6.04
CA ASP A 86 -10.30 -16.92 -7.22
C ASP A 86 -10.71 -15.46 -6.97
N LEU A 87 -9.91 -14.53 -7.51
CA LEU A 87 -10.15 -13.09 -7.33
C LEU A 87 -11.48 -12.62 -7.91
N ARG A 88 -12.02 -13.28 -8.94
CA ARG A 88 -13.32 -12.91 -9.50
C ARG A 88 -14.44 -13.19 -8.52
N LYS A 89 -14.43 -14.35 -7.87
CA LYS A 89 -15.42 -14.68 -6.84
C LYS A 89 -15.35 -13.73 -5.65
N VAL A 90 -14.13 -13.44 -5.19
CA VAL A 90 -13.88 -12.50 -4.09
C VAL A 90 -14.44 -11.12 -4.44
N TYR A 91 -14.09 -10.60 -5.61
CA TYR A 91 -14.51 -9.29 -6.11
C TYR A 91 -16.04 -9.17 -6.22
N MET A 92 -16.68 -10.16 -6.84
CA MET A 92 -18.14 -10.21 -6.96
C MET A 92 -18.83 -10.28 -5.58
N ASN A 93 -18.27 -11.05 -4.64
CA ASN A 93 -18.80 -11.14 -3.29
C ASN A 93 -18.61 -9.84 -2.51
N GLN A 94 -17.56 -9.05 -2.78
CA GLN A 94 -17.28 -7.80 -2.07
C GLN A 94 -18.22 -6.69 -2.55
N LYS A 95 -18.43 -6.59 -3.86
CA LYS A 95 -19.24 -5.52 -4.46
C LYS A 95 -20.76 -5.79 -4.40
N LYS A 96 -21.20 -6.89 -3.76
CA LYS A 96 -22.56 -7.33 -3.31
C LYS A 96 -23.83 -6.98 -4.10
N ASN A 97 -23.79 -6.29 -5.23
CA ASN A 97 -24.97 -5.83 -5.98
C ASN A 97 -24.76 -5.69 -7.49
N LEU A 98 -23.56 -5.92 -8.01
CA LEU A 98 -23.33 -5.92 -9.44
C LEU A 98 -23.66 -7.31 -9.99
N ARG A 99 -24.91 -7.51 -10.40
CA ARG A 99 -25.41 -8.77 -10.97
C ARG A 99 -24.67 -9.22 -12.24
N SER A 100 -23.82 -8.35 -12.78
CA SER A 100 -22.91 -8.62 -13.90
C SER A 100 -21.84 -7.52 -13.97
N VAL A 101 -20.75 -7.62 -13.21
CA VAL A 101 -19.55 -6.86 -13.63
C VAL A 101 -18.97 -7.62 -14.80
N ASP A 102 -19.22 -7.14 -16.02
CA ASP A 102 -18.46 -7.62 -17.17
C ASP A 102 -17.05 -7.07 -17.04
N ILE A 103 -16.16 -7.89 -16.49
CA ILE A 103 -14.74 -7.57 -16.43
C ILE A 103 -14.26 -7.65 -17.88
N SER A 104 -13.95 -6.50 -18.47
CA SER A 104 -13.52 -6.47 -19.86
C SER A 104 -12.24 -7.29 -20.06
N ARG A 105 -11.96 -7.72 -21.30
CA ARG A 105 -10.73 -8.48 -21.61
C ARG A 105 -9.45 -7.70 -21.24
N ASP A 106 -9.55 -6.38 -21.25
CA ASP A 106 -8.45 -5.46 -20.95
C ASP A 106 -8.40 -5.05 -19.48
N GLN A 107 -9.23 -5.66 -18.62
CA GLN A 107 -9.24 -5.44 -17.18
C GLN A 107 -8.76 -6.68 -16.42
N LYS A 108 -8.05 -6.41 -15.32
CA LYS A 108 -7.60 -7.39 -14.33
C LYS A 108 -8.05 -6.94 -12.95
N ILE A 109 -8.21 -7.90 -12.04
CA ILE A 109 -8.47 -7.58 -10.63
C ILE A 109 -7.11 -7.52 -9.92
N CYS A 110 -6.78 -6.38 -9.33
CA CYS A 110 -5.59 -6.24 -8.52
C CYS A 110 -5.77 -7.01 -7.19
N ARG A 111 -4.83 -7.89 -6.84
CA ARG A 111 -4.89 -8.62 -5.57
C ARG A 111 -4.74 -7.72 -4.34
N LEU A 112 -4.00 -6.62 -4.48
CA LEU A 112 -3.66 -5.76 -3.35
C LEU A 112 -4.82 -4.85 -2.97
N CYS A 113 -5.52 -4.24 -3.92
CA CYS A 113 -6.65 -3.35 -3.62
C CYS A 113 -8.04 -3.94 -3.94
N LEU A 114 -8.10 -5.10 -4.60
CA LEU A 114 -9.34 -5.73 -5.05
C LEU A 114 -10.20 -4.84 -5.96
N ASP A 115 -9.56 -3.95 -6.73
CA ASP A 115 -10.22 -3.16 -7.76
C ASP A 115 -9.78 -3.56 -9.18
N LEU A 116 -10.53 -3.08 -10.17
CA LEU A 116 -10.23 -3.29 -11.58
C LEU A 116 -9.11 -2.35 -12.04
N VAL A 117 -8.09 -2.93 -12.66
CA VAL A 117 -6.97 -2.22 -13.29
C VAL A 117 -6.90 -2.59 -14.75
N THR A 118 -6.36 -1.70 -15.58
CA THR A 118 -6.07 -2.02 -16.98
C THR A 118 -4.96 -3.06 -17.05
N SER A 119 -5.03 -3.96 -18.04
CA SER A 119 -4.01 -4.99 -18.26
C SER A 119 -2.62 -4.40 -18.51
N GLU A 120 -2.52 -3.19 -19.05
CA GLU A 120 -1.26 -2.48 -19.28
C GLU A 120 -0.55 -2.05 -17.97
N CYS A 121 -1.33 -1.73 -16.94
CA CYS A 121 -0.81 -1.33 -15.63
C CYS A 121 -0.67 -2.52 -14.65
N PHE A 122 -0.88 -3.74 -15.13
CA PHE A 122 -0.87 -4.94 -14.30
C PHE A 122 0.54 -5.52 -14.23
N THR A 123 1.04 -5.73 -13.00
CA THR A 123 2.26 -6.49 -12.74
C THR A 123 1.89 -7.75 -11.97
N SER A 124 2.35 -8.90 -12.44
CA SER A 124 2.10 -10.15 -11.70
C SER A 124 2.81 -10.13 -10.35
N LEU A 125 2.18 -10.65 -9.31
CA LEU A 125 2.85 -10.83 -8.01
C LEU A 125 4.09 -11.73 -8.12
N SER A 126 4.15 -12.61 -9.12
CA SER A 126 5.34 -13.42 -9.41
C SER A 126 6.53 -12.59 -9.93
N GLU A 127 6.26 -11.43 -10.53
CA GLU A 127 7.28 -10.51 -11.07
C GLU A 127 7.73 -9.49 -10.03
N ILE A 128 6.90 -9.21 -9.02
CA ILE A 128 7.27 -8.35 -7.91
C ILE A 128 8.31 -9.07 -7.07
N LYS A 129 9.47 -8.42 -6.86
CA LYS A 129 10.49 -8.90 -5.91
C LYS A 129 9.83 -9.05 -4.55
N ASN A 130 9.58 -10.30 -4.15
CA ASN A 130 8.92 -10.66 -2.91
C ASN A 130 9.58 -9.97 -1.69
N ASP A 131 10.88 -9.66 -1.78
CA ASP A 131 11.63 -8.95 -0.76
C ASP A 131 11.06 -7.56 -0.42
N MET A 132 10.51 -6.82 -1.39
CA MET A 132 9.93 -5.50 -1.13
C MET A 132 8.60 -5.62 -0.37
N LEU A 133 7.74 -6.55 -0.77
CA LEU A 133 6.48 -6.84 -0.07
C LEU A 133 6.77 -7.39 1.33
N LYS A 134 7.71 -8.32 1.49
CA LYS A 134 8.14 -8.83 2.79
C LYS A 134 8.67 -7.73 3.71
N LYS A 135 9.46 -6.80 3.17
CA LYS A 135 10.09 -5.73 3.94
C LYS A 135 9.08 -4.68 4.42
N HIS A 136 8.18 -4.25 3.54
CA HIS A 136 7.29 -3.11 3.82
C HIS A 136 5.86 -3.52 4.19
N MET A 137 5.48 -4.75 3.87
CA MET A 137 4.14 -5.32 4.09
C MET A 137 4.21 -6.78 4.55
N PRO A 138 4.97 -7.10 5.62
CA PRO A 138 5.13 -8.47 6.12
C PRO A 138 3.80 -9.13 6.51
N GLU A 139 2.79 -8.34 6.84
CA GLU A 139 1.45 -8.78 7.22
C GLU A 139 0.76 -9.52 6.06
N LEU A 140 1.01 -9.11 4.82
CA LEU A 140 0.48 -9.77 3.62
C LEU A 140 1.15 -11.12 3.35
N VAL A 141 2.44 -11.24 3.69
CA VAL A 141 3.23 -12.46 3.42
C VAL A 141 3.01 -13.51 4.50
N SER A 142 2.79 -13.09 5.74
CA SER A 142 2.58 -13.97 6.89
C SER A 142 1.26 -14.74 6.83
N ASN A 143 0.26 -14.20 6.13
CA ASN A 143 -1.06 -14.83 5.98
C ASN A 143 -1.18 -15.76 4.75
N CYS A 144 -0.11 -15.93 3.97
CA CYS A 144 -0.16 -16.78 2.79
C CYS A 144 -0.16 -18.27 3.15
N TYR A 145 -1.32 -18.90 2.99
CA TYR A 145 -1.40 -20.20 2.32
C TYR A 145 -0.53 -20.11 1.08
N SER A 146 0.66 -20.70 1.17
CA SER A 146 1.68 -20.87 0.13
C SER A 146 1.39 -20.14 -1.19
N LEU A 147 2.20 -19.11 -1.49
CA LEU A 147 2.31 -18.42 -2.79
C LEU A 147 2.50 -19.37 -4.00
N SER A 148 2.52 -20.69 -3.79
CA SER A 148 2.56 -21.76 -4.79
C SER A 148 1.25 -22.00 -5.54
N ASN A 149 0.14 -21.34 -5.21
CA ASN A 149 -1.14 -21.52 -5.90
C ASN A 149 -1.54 -20.37 -6.84
N ILE A 150 -0.62 -19.43 -7.11
CA ILE A 150 -0.82 -18.38 -8.12
C ILE A 150 -0.43 -18.98 -9.48
N ASN A 151 -1.35 -19.70 -10.11
CA ASN A 151 -1.30 -19.93 -11.56
C ASN A 151 -2.45 -19.16 -12.20
N ASN A 152 -2.09 -18.37 -13.21
CA ASN A 152 -2.97 -17.67 -14.16
C ASN A 152 -4.18 -18.50 -14.60
#